data_AF-A0A151FA22-F1
#
_entry.id   AF-A0A151FA22-F1
#
_cell.length_a   1.000
_cell.length_b   1.000
_cell.length_c   1.000
_cell.angle_alpha   90.00
_cell.angle_beta   90.00
_cell.angle_gamma   90.00
#
_symmetry.space_group_name_H-M   'P 1'
#
loop_
_entity.id
_entity.type
_entity.pdbx_description
1 polymer ?
#
loop_
_entity_poly.entity_id
_entity_poly.type
_entity_poly.pdbx_seq_one_letter_code
_entity_poly.pdbx_strand_id
1 'polypeptide(L)'
;MTEAPKDLAPDLEILYNYINETGEKGIPLDELMMKLNKDMGDIDVVLDVMDDLHKLGELGHIHREYVTEKSERMITTEMRWFVAGKGESVSSNDLGLGALWSFPG
;
A
#
# COMPACT_ATOMS: atom_id res chain seq x y z
N MET A 1 -2.91 -20.11 -3.19
CA MET A 1 -2.17 -20.03 -4.46
C MET A 1 -2.85 -18.92 -5.26
N THR A 2 -2.35 -17.69 -5.17
CA THR A 2 -2.88 -16.55 -5.92
C THR A 2 -2.14 -16.52 -7.26
N GLU A 3 -2.84 -16.86 -8.34
CA GLU A 3 -2.28 -16.81 -9.69
C GLU A 3 -1.80 -15.40 -9.99
N ALA A 4 -0.58 -15.28 -10.54
CA ALA A 4 -0.09 -14.01 -11.05
C ALA A 4 -1.04 -13.53 -12.17
N PRO A 5 -1.33 -12.22 -12.25
CA PRO A 5 -2.34 -11.73 -13.18
C PRO A 5 -1.83 -11.87 -14.62
N LYS A 6 -2.42 -12.81 -15.35
CA LYS A 6 -2.24 -12.93 -16.81
C LYS A 6 -2.90 -11.67 -17.39
N ASP A 7 -2.14 -10.82 -18.09
CA ASP A 7 -2.53 -9.52 -18.68
C ASP A 7 -2.25 -8.22 -17.89
N LEU A 8 -1.24 -8.20 -17.00
CA LEU A 8 -0.70 -6.91 -16.54
C LEU A 8 0.32 -6.35 -17.54
N ALA A 9 0.32 -5.03 -17.72
CA ALA A 9 1.40 -4.33 -18.40
C ALA A 9 2.74 -4.63 -17.68
N PRO A 10 3.88 -4.69 -18.39
CA PRO A 10 5.16 -5.06 -17.78
C PRO A 10 5.52 -4.17 -16.60
N ASP A 11 5.18 -2.88 -16.68
CA ASP A 11 5.42 -1.91 -15.61
C ASP A 11 4.57 -2.21 -14.35
N LEU A 12 3.31 -2.65 -14.52
CA LEU A 12 2.43 -3.04 -13.43
C LEU A 12 2.85 -4.37 -12.80
N GLU A 13 3.37 -5.31 -13.58
CA GLU A 13 3.87 -6.58 -13.08
C GLU A 13 5.12 -6.37 -12.21
N ILE A 14 6.02 -5.48 -12.62
CA ILE A 14 7.19 -5.07 -11.82
C ILE A 14 6.73 -4.44 -10.51
N LEU A 15 5.77 -3.51 -10.58
CA LEU A 15 5.21 -2.84 -9.40
C LEU A 15 4.59 -3.84 -8.41
N TYR A 16 3.75 -4.75 -8.93
CA TYR A 16 3.14 -5.81 -8.15
C TYR A 16 4.18 -6.71 -7.49
N ASN A 17 5.23 -7.11 -8.22
CA ASN A 17 6.30 -7.93 -7.68
C ASN A 17 7.03 -7.24 -6.52
N TYR A 18 7.32 -5.94 -6.62
CA TYR A 18 7.93 -5.19 -5.53
C TYR A 18 7.07 -5.15 -4.27
N ILE A 19 5.75 -4.97 -4.41
CA ILE A 19 4.81 -5.02 -3.29
C ILE A 19 4.75 -6.45 -2.73
N ASN A 20 4.71 -7.46 -3.61
CA ASN A 20 4.63 -8.87 -3.23
C ASN A 20 5.86 -9.35 -2.43
N GLU A 21 7.05 -8.85 -2.76
CA GLU A 21 8.30 -9.10 -2.03
C GLU A 21 8.26 -8.62 -0.58
N THR A 22 7.58 -7.49 -0.31
CA THR A 22 7.46 -6.97 1.06
C THR A 22 6.53 -7.80 1.94
N GLY A 23 5.75 -8.70 1.33
CA GLY A 23 4.95 -9.69 2.02
C GLY A 23 3.88 -9.04 2.90
N GLU A 24 3.89 -9.39 4.19
CA GLU A 24 2.90 -8.88 5.16
C GLU A 24 3.25 -7.49 5.70
N LYS A 25 4.46 -6.97 5.50
CA LYS A 25 4.84 -5.65 6.03
C LYS A 25 4.23 -4.50 5.23
N GLY A 26 3.89 -4.75 3.98
CA GLY A 26 3.52 -3.75 2.99
C GLY A 26 4.72 -2.87 2.62
N ILE A 27 4.57 -2.12 1.53
CA ILE A 27 5.58 -1.16 1.07
C ILE A 27 5.00 0.25 1.11
N PRO A 28 5.68 1.22 1.73
CA PRO A 28 5.27 2.61 1.66
C PRO A 28 5.65 3.21 0.28
N LEU A 29 5.00 4.30 -0.10
CA LEU A 29 5.14 4.89 -1.44
C LEU A 29 6.58 5.36 -1.72
N ASP A 30 7.25 5.93 -0.73
CA ASP A 30 8.64 6.38 -0.80
C ASP A 30 9.60 5.22 -1.08
N GLU A 31 9.45 4.11 -0.37
CA GLU A 31 10.25 2.90 -0.60
C GLU A 31 9.96 2.30 -1.98
N LEU A 32 8.70 2.31 -2.41
CA LEU A 32 8.31 1.86 -3.75
C LEU A 32 8.99 2.72 -4.83
N MET A 33 8.95 4.05 -4.70
CA MET A 33 9.59 4.98 -5.63
C MET A 33 11.12 4.81 -5.64
N MET A 34 11.74 4.60 -4.48
CA MET A 34 13.17 4.26 -4.38
C MET A 34 13.50 2.96 -5.10
N LYS A 35 12.70 1.90 -4.92
CA LYS A 35 12.90 0.60 -5.61
C LYS A 35 12.75 0.72 -7.12
N LEU A 36 11.82 1.55 -7.58
CA LEU A 36 11.63 1.83 -9.00
C LEU A 36 12.72 2.78 -9.57
N ASN A 37 13.63 3.27 -8.73
CA ASN A 37 14.65 4.26 -9.08
C ASN A 37 14.04 5.49 -9.77
N LYS A 38 12.87 5.92 -9.28
CA LYS A 38 12.10 7.06 -9.78
C LYS A 38 12.39 8.29 -8.93
N ASP A 39 12.45 9.45 -9.58
CA ASP A 39 12.64 10.71 -8.87
C ASP A 39 11.34 11.13 -8.17
N MET A 40 11.36 11.18 -6.84
CA MET A 40 10.23 11.70 -6.05
C MET A 40 10.05 13.22 -6.19
N GLY A 41 11.04 13.92 -6.74
CA GLY A 41 10.92 15.34 -7.10
C GLY A 41 10.13 15.59 -8.37
N ASP A 42 9.90 14.55 -9.19
CA ASP A 42 9.12 14.63 -10.42
C ASP A 42 7.66 14.24 -10.14
N ILE A 43 6.78 15.24 -10.14
CA ILE A 43 5.35 15.07 -9.83
C ILE A 43 4.68 14.18 -10.87
N ASP A 44 5.08 14.26 -12.14
CA ASP A 44 4.45 13.48 -13.20
C ASP A 44 4.73 11.98 -12.99
N VAL A 45 5.96 11.65 -12.58
CA VAL A 45 6.35 10.28 -12.25
C VAL A 45 5.62 9.75 -11.02
N VAL A 46 5.45 10.58 -9.99
CA VAL A 46 4.69 10.21 -8.79
C VAL A 46 3.24 9.91 -9.17
N LEU A 47 2.62 10.75 -10.00
CA LEU A 47 1.24 10.56 -10.46
C LEU A 47 1.09 9.28 -11.29
N ASP A 48 2.02 9.01 -12.22
CA ASP A 48 2.01 7.78 -13.02
C ASP A 48 2.06 6.53 -12.13
N VAL A 49 2.94 6.51 -11.11
CA VAL A 49 3.04 5.39 -10.17
C VAL A 49 1.77 5.27 -9.31
N MET A 50 1.18 6.39 -8.89
CA MET A 50 -0.09 6.38 -8.15
C MET A 50 -1.26 5.85 -9.00
N ASP A 51 -1.31 6.21 -10.27
CA ASP A 51 -2.33 5.72 -11.21
C ASP A 51 -2.16 4.21 -11.46
N ASP A 52 -0.93 3.73 -11.54
CA ASP A 52 -0.62 2.32 -11.71
C ASP A 52 -0.94 1.49 -10.46
N LEU A 53 -0.66 2.03 -9.26
CA LEU A 53 -1.15 1.48 -7.99
C LEU A 53 -2.68 1.45 -7.95
N HIS A 54 -3.33 2.51 -8.41
CA HIS A 54 -4.79 2.58 -8.43
C HIS A 54 -5.38 1.48 -9.32
N LYS A 55 -4.87 1.30 -10.55
CA LYS A 55 -5.29 0.23 -11.46
C LYS A 55 -5.11 -1.15 -10.85
N LEU A 56 -3.95 -1.42 -10.24
CA LEU A 56 -3.70 -2.70 -9.56
C LEU A 56 -4.68 -2.94 -8.40
N GLY A 57 -5.07 -1.87 -7.71
CA GLY A 57 -6.10 -1.91 -6.68
C GLY A 57 -7.50 -2.20 -7.23
N GLU A 58 -7.89 -1.54 -8.33
CA GLU A 58 -9.17 -1.80 -9.01
C GLU A 58 -9.27 -3.21 -9.57
N LEU A 59 -8.15 -3.78 -10.01
CA LEU A 59 -8.06 -5.18 -10.44
C LEU A 59 -8.08 -6.18 -9.28
N GLY A 60 -8.04 -5.70 -8.03
CA GLY A 60 -8.08 -6.53 -6.83
C GLY A 60 -6.77 -7.26 -6.55
N HIS A 61 -5.64 -6.79 -7.10
CA HIS A 61 -4.32 -7.38 -6.86
C HIS A 61 -3.61 -6.79 -5.66
N ILE A 62 -3.89 -5.53 -5.33
CA ILE A 62 -3.32 -4.85 -4.17
C ILE A 62 -4.39 -4.07 -3.42
N HIS A 63 -4.09 -3.67 -2.19
CA HIS A 63 -4.87 -2.73 -1.40
C HIS A 63 -3.93 -1.82 -0.61
N ARG A 64 -4.43 -0.65 -0.18
CA ARG A 64 -3.73 0.21 0.77
C ARG A 64 -4.34 0.06 2.14
N GLU A 65 -3.48 0.08 3.16
CA GLU A 65 -3.90 0.32 4.53
C GLU A 65 -3.05 1.42 5.16
N TYR A 66 -3.63 2.11 6.14
CA TYR A 66 -2.90 3.02 7.00
C TYR A 66 -2.40 2.22 8.20
N VAL A 67 -1.09 2.02 8.27
CA VAL A 67 -0.45 1.36 9.40
C VAL A 67 -0.12 2.44 10.41
N THR A 68 -0.73 2.33 11.59
CA THR A 68 -0.37 3.19 12.72
C THR A 68 0.54 2.43 13.67
N GLU A 69 1.79 2.89 13.77
CA GLU A 69 2.76 2.36 14.72
C GLU A 69 2.83 3.30 15.94
N LYS A 70 2.49 2.75 17.10
CA LYS A 70 2.58 3.45 18.38
C LYS A 70 3.89 3.08 19.06
N SER A 71 4.85 4.00 19.05
CA SER A 71 6.04 3.93 19.89
C SER A 71 5.76 4.58 21.24
N GLU A 72 6.60 4.34 22.26
CA GLU A 72 6.43 4.87 23.63
C GLU A 72 6.26 6.40 23.71
N ARG A 73 6.64 7.15 22.66
CA ARG A 73 6.59 8.63 22.65
C ARG A 73 5.95 9.25 21.42
N MET A 74 5.59 8.46 20.40
CA MET A 74 5.09 8.97 19.13
C MET A 74 4.16 7.98 18.45
N ILE A 75 3.06 8.49 17.89
CA ILE A 75 2.17 7.75 16.99
C ILE A 75 2.56 8.15 15.57
N THR A 76 3.06 7.20 14.79
CA THR A 76 3.35 7.40 13.36
C THR A 76 2.28 6.68 12.58
N THR A 77 1.61 7.37 11.66
CA THR A 77 0.66 6.76 10.73
C THR A 77 1.22 6.90 9.33
N GLU A 78 1.39 5.79 8.64
CA GLU A 78 1.89 5.76 7.27
C GLU A 78 1.02 4.89 6.38
N MET A 79 0.88 5.29 5.12
CA MET A 79 0.15 4.52 4.13
C MET A 79 1.10 3.47 3.55
N ARG A 80 0.70 2.20 3.61
CA ARG A 80 1.42 1.10 2.99
C ARG A 80 0.52 0.37 1.99
N TRP A 81 1.15 -0.11 0.92
CA TRP A 81 0.52 -0.93 -0.10
C TRP A 81 0.82 -2.40 0.15
N PHE A 82 -0.20 -3.23 0.01
CA PHE A 82 -0.17 -4.66 0.28
C PHE A 82 -0.74 -5.43 -0.90
N VAL A 83 -0.24 -6.63 -1.16
CA VAL A 83 -0.87 -7.56 -2.10
C VAL A 83 -2.19 -8.06 -1.51
N ALA A 84 -3.22 -8.21 -2.33
CA ALA A 84 -4.50 -8.79 -1.93
C ALA A 84 -4.29 -10.17 -1.27
N GLY A 85 -4.83 -10.32 -0.05
CA GLY A 85 -4.63 -11.51 0.79
C GLY A 85 -3.35 -11.53 1.62
N LYS A 86 -2.58 -10.43 1.66
CA LYS A 86 -1.44 -10.22 2.58
C LYS A 86 -1.63 -8.92 3.36
N GLY A 87 -1.16 -8.85 4.61
CA GLY A 87 -1.26 -7.61 5.40
C GLY A 87 -2.59 -7.38 6.12
N GLU A 88 -3.62 -8.22 5.89
CA GLU A 88 -4.90 -8.19 6.61
C GLU A 88 -4.74 -8.34 8.15
N SER A 89 -3.60 -8.86 8.60
CA SER A 89 -3.20 -8.98 10.00
C SER A 89 -2.50 -7.74 10.58
N VAL A 90 -2.05 -6.79 9.76
CA VAL A 90 -1.39 -5.53 10.20
C VAL A 90 -2.42 -4.47 10.59
N SER A 91 -3.62 -4.55 10.03
CA SER A 91 -4.82 -3.77 10.42
C SER A 91 -5.22 -3.94 11.90
N SER A 92 -4.72 -5.00 12.57
CA SER A 92 -5.11 -5.37 13.93
C SER A 92 -3.98 -5.14 14.93
N ASN A 93 -3.84 -3.90 15.39
CA ASN A 93 -3.83 -3.65 16.84
C ASN A 93 -3.91 -2.15 17.14
N ASP A 94 -4.95 -1.79 17.91
CA ASP A 94 -4.95 -0.63 18.79
C ASP A 94 -5.13 0.77 18.17
N LEU A 95 -6.04 0.87 17.20
CA LEU A 95 -6.81 2.10 17.09
C LEU A 95 -8.28 1.76 17.22
N GLY A 96 -8.85 2.08 18.40
CA GLY A 96 -10.28 2.25 18.62
C GLY A 96 -10.88 3.36 17.76
N LEU A 97 -10.63 3.34 16.44
CA LEU A 97 -11.26 4.16 15.42
C LEU A 97 -12.63 3.63 15.01
N GLY A 98 -13.11 2.55 15.64
CA GLY A 98 -14.54 2.24 15.70
C GLY A 98 -15.38 3.29 16.45
N ALA A 99 -14.75 4.27 17.13
CA ALA A 99 -15.45 5.28 17.92
C ALA A 99 -15.55 6.69 17.28
N LEU A 100 -15.03 6.92 16.07
CA LEU A 100 -15.02 8.26 15.45
C LEU A 100 -16.12 8.51 14.40
N TRP A 101 -16.98 7.52 14.13
CA TRP A 101 -18.17 7.68 13.27
C TRP A 101 -19.50 7.62 14.03
N SER A 102 -19.50 7.70 15.36
CA SER A 102 -20.73 7.97 16.12
C SER A 102 -20.95 9.48 16.19
N PHE A 103 -21.56 10.03 15.14
CA PHE A 103 -22.21 11.35 15.24
C PHE A 103 -23.29 11.29 16.33
N PRO A 104 -23.28 12.17 17.34
CA PRO A 104 -24.45 12.33 18.20
C PRO A 104 -25.53 13.07 17.40
N GLY A 105 -26.68 12.42 17.25
CA GLY A 105 -27.94 13.09 16.94
C GLY A 105 -28.52 13.80 18.15
#